data_AF-A0A2E3HY49-F1
#
_entry.id   AF-A0A2E3HY49-F1
#
_cell.length_a   1.000
_cell.length_b   1.000
_cell.length_c   1.000
_cell.angle_alpha   90.00
_cell.angle_beta   90.00
_cell.angle_gamma   90.00
#
_symmetry.space_group_name_H-M   'P 1'
#
loop_
_entity.id
_entity.type
_entity.pdbx_description
1 polymer ?
#
loop_
_entity_poly.entity_id
_entity_poly.type
_entity_poly.pdbx_seq_one_letter_code
_entity_poly.pdbx_strand_id
1 'polypeptide(L)'
;MIQKSLKFANVLKLSDEELPVLALVFKLSGSNMTIIKILIKQYDLHLIALTQGKQDAILISNNQVSECQGVQVEVGLPAQEIHSQKQRL
;
A
#
# COMPACT_ATOMS: atom_id res chain seq x y z
N MET A 1 -16.96 10.22 -1.26
CA MET A 1 -16.47 9.16 -0.34
C MET A 1 -15.84 8.03 -1.16
N ILE A 2 -14.98 7.22 -0.53
CA ILE A 2 -14.06 6.26 -1.17
C ILE A 2 -14.70 5.36 -2.23
N GLN A 3 -15.97 4.95 -2.06
CA GLN A 3 -16.71 4.17 -3.05
C GLN A 3 -16.76 4.84 -4.44
N LYS A 4 -16.93 6.16 -4.49
CA LYS A 4 -16.98 6.89 -5.75
C LYS A 4 -15.63 6.88 -6.43
N SER A 5 -14.55 7.07 -5.67
CA SER A 5 -13.19 7.00 -6.20
C SER A 5 -12.86 5.60 -6.74
N LEU A 6 -13.23 4.54 -6.01
CA LEU A 6 -12.99 3.17 -6.43
C LEU A 6 -13.72 2.79 -7.73
N LYS A 7 -14.90 3.35 -7.99
CA LYS A 7 -15.62 3.14 -9.26
C LYS A 7 -14.90 3.68 -10.50
N PHE A 8 -13.98 4.63 -10.33
CA PHE A 8 -13.21 5.23 -11.43
C PHE A 8 -11.73 4.83 -11.40
N ALA A 9 -11.32 4.06 -10.39
CA ALA A 9 -9.94 3.62 -10.27
C ALA A 9 -9.70 2.36 -11.09
N ASN A 10 -8.52 2.23 -11.67
CA ASN A 10 -8.04 0.97 -12.25
C ASN A 10 -7.07 0.25 -11.29
N VAL A 11 -6.47 1.00 -10.37
CA VAL A 11 -5.47 0.50 -9.42
C VAL A 11 -5.77 1.06 -8.03
N LEU A 12 -5.69 0.20 -7.01
CA LEU A 12 -5.77 0.61 -5.61
C LEU A 12 -4.48 0.24 -4.88
N LYS A 13 -3.88 1.21 -4.20
CA LYS A 13 -2.80 0.96 -3.24
C LYS A 13 -3.33 1.16 -1.84
N LEU A 14 -3.01 0.25 -0.94
CA LEU A 14 -3.36 0.33 0.48
C LEU A 14 -2.35 -0.42 1.36
N SER A 15 -2.29 -0.06 2.63
CA SER A 15 -1.54 -0.81 3.62
C SER A 15 -2.32 -2.01 4.18
N ASP A 16 -1.60 -2.90 4.87
CA ASP A 16 -2.14 -3.95 5.71
C ASP A 16 -3.00 -3.43 6.88
N GLU A 17 -2.78 -2.20 7.32
CA GLU A 17 -3.61 -1.50 8.32
C GLU A 17 -4.91 -0.94 7.72
N GLU A 18 -4.88 -0.50 6.45
CA GLU A 18 -6.05 0.07 5.75
C GLU A 18 -7.02 -1.00 5.23
N LEU A 19 -6.53 -2.20 4.90
CA LEU A 19 -7.34 -3.30 4.37
C LEU A 19 -8.46 -3.73 5.35
N PRO A 20 -8.23 -3.93 6.67
CA PRO A 20 -9.29 -4.19 7.63
C PRO A 20 -10.35 -3.07 7.72
N VAL A 21 -9.94 -1.82 7.57
CA VAL A 21 -10.88 -0.67 7.58
C VAL A 21 -11.80 -0.73 6.36
N LEU A 22 -11.24 -1.00 5.17
CA LEU A 22 -12.02 -1.19 3.95
C LEU A 22 -12.95 -2.41 4.06
N ALA A 23 -12.48 -3.51 4.64
CA ALA A 23 -13.31 -4.69 4.89
C ALA A 23 -14.52 -4.35 5.74
N LEU A 24 -14.35 -3.57 6.82
CA LEU A 24 -15.45 -3.10 7.65
C LEU A 24 -16.42 -2.19 6.88
N VAL A 25 -15.90 -1.20 6.15
CA VAL A 25 -16.72 -0.25 5.36
C VAL A 25 -17.57 -0.97 4.32
N PHE A 26 -17.05 -2.02 3.71
CA PHE A 26 -17.73 -2.81 2.69
C PHE A 26 -18.44 -4.06 3.22
N LYS A 27 -18.39 -4.29 4.53
CA LYS A 27 -18.95 -5.49 5.19
C LYS A 27 -18.42 -6.80 4.57
N LEU A 28 -17.14 -6.82 4.23
CA LEU A 28 -16.43 -7.98 3.69
C LEU A 28 -15.81 -8.79 4.82
N SER A 29 -15.70 -10.10 4.61
CA SER A 29 -15.10 -11.04 5.56
C SER A 29 -14.27 -12.09 4.84
N GLY A 30 -13.34 -12.71 5.57
CA GLY A 30 -12.42 -13.72 5.06
C GLY A 30 -10.96 -13.29 5.20
N SER A 31 -10.06 -14.02 4.51
CA SER A 31 -8.64 -13.68 4.49
C SER A 31 -8.38 -12.41 3.68
N ASN A 32 -7.21 -11.79 3.88
CA ASN A 32 -6.78 -10.61 3.10
C ASN A 32 -6.89 -10.85 1.59
N MET A 33 -6.46 -12.04 1.13
CA MET A 33 -6.54 -12.40 -0.29
C MET A 33 -7.98 -12.52 -0.78
N THR A 34 -8.90 -13.03 0.05
CA THR A 34 -10.33 -13.08 -0.28
C THR A 34 -10.91 -11.68 -0.42
N ILE A 35 -10.64 -10.80 0.54
CA ILE A 35 -11.12 -9.41 0.54
C ILE A 35 -10.59 -8.67 -0.70
N ILE A 36 -9.29 -8.80 -1.00
CA ILE A 36 -8.66 -8.18 -2.17
C ILE A 36 -9.30 -8.67 -3.47
N LYS A 37 -9.52 -9.98 -3.61
CA LYS A 37 -10.19 -10.54 -4.80
C LYS A 37 -11.63 -10.04 -4.94
N ILE A 38 -12.35 -9.84 -3.85
CA ILE A 38 -13.69 -9.25 -3.87
C ILE A 38 -13.62 -7.80 -4.34
N LEU A 39 -12.70 -6.99 -3.79
CA LEU A 39 -12.53 -5.59 -4.17
C LEU A 39 -12.16 -5.44 -5.65
N ILE A 40 -11.23 -6.27 -6.14
CA ILE A 40 -10.84 -6.33 -7.56
C ILE A 40 -12.06 -6.56 -8.44
N LYS A 41 -12.87 -7.57 -8.14
CA LYS A 41 -14.06 -7.90 -8.94
C LYS A 41 -15.17 -6.86 -8.81
N GLN A 42 -15.41 -6.35 -7.60
CA GLN A 42 -16.52 -5.44 -7.31
C GLN A 42 -16.34 -4.06 -7.96
N TYR A 43 -15.09 -3.60 -8.05
CA TYR A 43 -14.75 -2.28 -8.59
C TYR A 43 -14.04 -2.34 -9.94
N ASP A 44 -13.95 -3.52 -10.56
CA ASP A 44 -13.24 -3.75 -11.81
C ASP A 44 -11.79 -3.23 -11.79
N LEU A 45 -11.11 -3.41 -10.66
CA LEU A 45 -9.72 -2.99 -10.50
C LEU A 45 -8.82 -3.97 -11.25
N HIS A 46 -7.86 -3.45 -12.00
CA HIS A 46 -6.87 -4.28 -12.68
C HIS A 46 -5.78 -4.76 -11.72
N LEU A 47 -5.52 -4.00 -10.66
CA LEU A 47 -4.42 -4.24 -9.73
C LEU A 47 -4.71 -3.68 -8.33
N ILE A 48 -4.32 -4.43 -7.30
CA ILE A 48 -4.18 -3.95 -5.93
C ILE A 48 -2.74 -4.10 -5.47
N ALA A 49 -2.15 -3.02 -4.94
CA ALA A 49 -0.85 -3.02 -4.29
C ALA A 49 -1.03 -2.96 -2.76
N LEU A 50 -0.77 -4.07 -2.08
CA LEU A 50 -0.82 -4.19 -0.62
C LEU A 50 0.58 -3.95 -0.03
N THR A 51 0.78 -2.87 0.72
CA THR A 51 2.06 -2.58 1.37
C THR A 51 2.07 -3.04 2.83
N GLN A 52 3.12 -3.73 3.26
CA GLN A 52 3.33 -4.22 4.62
C GLN A 52 4.43 -3.41 5.30
N GLY A 53 4.20 -2.09 5.42
CA GLY A 53 5.12 -1.14 6.02
C GLY A 53 6.54 -1.15 5.40
N LYS A 54 7.55 -1.41 6.25
CA LYS A 54 8.98 -1.40 5.87
C LYS A 54 9.47 -2.69 5.20
N GLN A 55 8.63 -3.71 5.14
CA GLN A 55 9.05 -5.06 4.78
C GLN A 55 8.84 -5.28 3.28
N ASP A 56 7.59 -5.35 2.82
CA ASP A 56 7.28 -5.81 1.46
C ASP A 56 6.03 -5.15 0.88
N ALA A 57 5.85 -5.28 -0.43
CA ALA A 57 4.60 -5.01 -1.10
C ALA A 57 4.15 -6.24 -1.92
N ILE A 58 2.85 -6.50 -1.96
CA ILE A 58 2.27 -7.56 -2.77
C ILE A 58 1.38 -6.91 -3.83
N LEU A 59 1.68 -7.18 -5.10
CA LEU A 59 0.92 -6.78 -6.26
C LEU A 59 -0.02 -7.91 -6.67
N ILE A 60 -1.32 -7.64 -6.67
CA ILE A 60 -2.36 -8.66 -6.87
C ILE A 60 -3.26 -8.20 -8.01
N SER A 61 -3.29 -8.99 -9.08
CA SER A 61 -4.20 -8.84 -10.21
C SER A 61 -5.18 -10.01 -10.26
N ASN A 62 -6.07 -10.02 -11.27
CA ASN A 62 -6.97 -11.15 -11.49
C ASN A 62 -6.24 -12.49 -11.70
N ASN A 63 -5.04 -12.46 -12.29
CA ASN A 63 -4.38 -13.67 -12.79
C ASN A 63 -3.04 -13.98 -12.11
N GLN A 64 -2.48 -13.01 -11.37
CA GLN A 64 -1.14 -13.11 -10.82
C GLN A 64 -1.03 -12.41 -9.47
N VAL A 65 -0.23 -13.01 -8.59
CA VAL A 65 0.30 -12.39 -7.38
C VAL A 65 1.81 -12.25 -7.57
N SER A 66 2.35 -11.07 -7.28
CA SER A 66 3.78 -10.79 -7.33
C SER A 66 4.21 -10.11 -6.03
N GLU A 67 5.28 -10.60 -5.44
CA GLU A 67 5.90 -10.01 -4.27
C GLU A 67 7.00 -9.05 -4.71
N CYS A 68 7.05 -7.88 -4.08
CA CYS A 68 8.05 -6.85 -4.30
C CYS A 68 8.72 -6.57 -2.97
N GLN A 69 9.99 -6.95 -2.86
CA GLN A 69 10.78 -6.74 -1.65
C GLN A 69 11.10 -5.25 -1.47
N GLY A 70 10.92 -4.75 -0.25
CA GLY A 70 11.32 -3.41 0.11
C GLY A 70 12.84 -3.27 0.09
N VAL A 71 13.35 -2.16 -0.46
CA VAL A 71 14.76 -1.80 -0.32
C VAL A 71 14.88 -0.86 0.88
N GLN A 72 15.57 -1.31 1.93
CA GLN A 72 15.96 -0.41 3.01
C GLN A 72 17.04 0.54 2.50
N VAL A 73 16.73 1.84 2.56
CA VAL A 73 17.69 2.90 2.23
C VAL A 73 17.93 3.76 3.46
N GLU A 74 19.19 4.06 3.71
CA GLU A 74 19.55 5.07 4.70
C GLU A 74 19.18 6.44 4.14
N VAL A 75 18.19 7.09 4.75
CA VAL A 75 17.84 8.46 4.40
C VAL A 75 18.91 9.34 5.01
N GLY A 76 19.72 9.98 4.17
CA GLY A 76 20.77 10.89 4.62
C GLY A 76 20.21 11.96 5.57
N LEU A 77 21.03 12.34 6.56
CA LEU A 77 20.63 13.29 7.61
C LEU A 77 19.97 14.54 7.01
N PRO A 78 18.89 15.06 7.63
CA PRO A 78 18.23 16.26 7.15
C PRO A 78 19.24 17.41 7.05
N ALA A 79 19.10 18.25 6.02
CA ALA A 79 20.02 19.36 5.71
C ALA A 79 20.25 20.37 6.86
N GLN A 80 19.49 20.26 7.95
CA GLN A 80 19.56 21.09 9.15
C GLN A 80 20.77 20.74 10.06
N GLU A 81 21.38 19.57 9.93
CA GLU A 81 22.53 19.17 10.78
C GLU A 81 23.91 19.48 10.16
N ILE A 82 23.96 19.89 8.89
CA ILE A 82 25.21 20.22 8.20
C ILE A 82 25.82 21.53 8.75
N HIS A 83 25.01 22.41 9.36
CA HIS A 83 25.49 23.72 9.81
C HIS A 83 26.19 23.73 11.18
N SER A 84 26.05 22.68 12.00
CA SER A 84 26.67 22.65 13.34
C SER A 84 28.11 22.11 13.36
N GLN A 85 28.64 21.59 12.25
CA GLN A 85 29.98 20.98 12.23
C GLN A 85 31.08 21.86 11.63
N LYS A 86 30.77 23.08 11.17
CA LYS A 86 31.77 23.98 10.55
C LYS A 86 32.47 24.98 11.50
N GLN A 87 32.27 24.90 12.81
CA GLN A 87 32.88 25.82 13.79
C GLN A 87 33.92 25.19 14.73
N ARG A 88 34.49 24.03 14.39
CA ARG A 88 35.47 23.33 15.25
C ARG A 88 36.81 23.02 14.58
N LEU A 89 37.26 23.90 13.69
CA LEU A 89 38.63 23.95 13.16
C LEU A 89 39.17 25.38 13.28
#